data_AF-A0A432HZ32-F1
#
_entry.id   AF-A0A432HZ32-F1
#
_cell.length_a   1.000
_cell.length_b   1.000
_cell.length_c   1.000
_cell.angle_alpha   90.00
_cell.angle_beta   90.00
_cell.angle_gamma   90.00
#
_symmetry.space_group_name_H-M   'P 1'
#
loop_
_entity.id
_entity.type
_entity.pdbx_description
1 polymer ?
#
loop_
_entity_poly.entity_id
_entity_poly.type
_entity_poly.pdbx_seq_one_letter_code
_entity_poly.pdbx_strand_id
1 'polypeptide(L)'
;MTELPSDYRPIGELADRGLFYAAGERPAFRIDDGGHYHGYAGPGVWAKEPKGMRTQGLLYGVEDGAIVSAGYLIRQADLVAGKSFHGLTLRELDLPVAHAMTVDLIEGETADANQYLWLWHFTPAQGSVQPMLTAGQLPSATSLPSVYEVVACDHIPETRFCPGMGRHFIATPVTDPTFRRQPTATGDDMVIYGEAAGKLIFIEYVFSQEDLATGISWPAIPLGGLPIPPIDNVHLLHFGTSESARGRYTVHMYFIPEETYLAWDAEPSAL
;
A
#
# COMPACT_ATOMS: atom_id res chain seq x y z
N MET A 1 0.44 16.41 18.44
CA MET A 1 0.68 16.94 17.08
C MET A 1 2.07 16.45 16.72
N THR A 2 2.18 15.64 15.67
CA THR A 2 3.46 15.07 15.27
C THR A 2 4.22 16.11 14.45
N GLU A 3 5.34 16.60 14.95
CA GLU A 3 6.17 17.57 14.25
C GLU A 3 6.98 16.89 13.14
N LEU A 4 7.18 17.61 12.03
CA LEU A 4 8.04 17.12 10.95
C LEU A 4 9.50 17.07 11.42
N PRO A 5 10.30 16.09 10.94
CA PRO A 5 11.73 16.06 11.23
C PRO A 5 12.43 17.34 10.75
N SER A 6 13.51 17.75 11.44
CA SER A 6 14.20 19.02 11.24
C SER A 6 14.73 19.27 9.82
N ASP A 7 14.82 18.22 9.02
CA ASP A 7 15.45 18.24 7.70
C ASP A 7 14.41 18.36 6.58
N TYR A 8 13.12 18.31 6.94
CA TYR A 8 12.00 18.49 6.02
C TYR A 8 11.74 19.97 5.75
N ARG A 9 11.54 20.29 4.48
CA ARG A 9 11.33 21.65 3.98
C ARG A 9 10.16 21.66 2.99
N PRO A 10 9.43 22.78 2.86
CA PRO A 10 8.31 22.87 1.94
C PRO A 10 8.80 22.74 0.50
N ILE A 11 8.09 21.94 -0.30
CA ILE A 11 8.35 21.73 -1.73
C ILE A 11 7.26 22.32 -2.63
N GLY A 12 6.26 22.97 -2.03
CA GLY A 12 5.13 23.58 -2.73
C GLY A 12 3.89 22.68 -2.77
N GLU A 13 2.93 23.09 -3.59
CA GLU A 13 1.67 22.37 -3.77
C GLU A 13 1.82 21.28 -4.84
N LEU A 14 1.23 20.11 -4.59
CA LEU A 14 1.21 19.00 -5.53
C LEU A 14 -0.24 18.66 -5.89
N ALA A 15 -0.60 18.76 -7.17
CA ALA A 15 -1.90 18.38 -7.73
C ALA A 15 -3.12 18.94 -6.97
N ASP A 16 -3.03 20.21 -6.55
CA ASP A 16 -4.08 20.89 -5.78
C ASP A 16 -4.44 20.16 -4.46
N ARG A 17 -3.49 19.39 -3.90
CA ARG A 17 -3.63 18.62 -2.65
C ARG A 17 -2.99 19.32 -1.44
N GLY A 18 -2.80 20.63 -1.51
CA GLY A 18 -2.20 21.42 -0.43
C GLY A 18 -0.67 21.38 -0.40
N LEU A 19 -0.09 21.89 0.69
CA LEU A 19 1.36 22.10 0.81
C LEU A 19 2.09 20.84 1.26
N PHE A 20 3.12 20.45 0.51
CA PHE A 20 3.95 19.27 0.81
C PHE A 20 5.34 19.63 1.31
N TYR A 21 5.91 18.70 2.08
CA TYR A 21 7.25 18.77 2.65
C TYR A 21 8.03 17.49 2.30
N ALA A 22 9.32 17.65 2.00
CA ALA A 22 10.26 16.56 1.74
C ALA A 22 11.61 16.84 2.39
N ALA A 23 12.38 15.78 2.67
CA ALA A 23 13.74 15.90 3.15
C ALA A 23 14.65 16.56 2.10
N GLY A 24 15.41 17.60 2.48
CA GLY A 24 16.41 18.22 1.60
C GLY A 24 15.84 19.03 0.43
N GLU A 25 14.62 19.59 0.58
CA GLU A 25 13.97 20.53 -0.37
C GLU A 25 13.61 19.97 -1.74
N ARG A 26 13.84 18.68 -2.00
CA ARG A 26 13.44 18.04 -3.26
C ARG A 26 12.60 16.81 -3.01
N PRO A 27 11.41 16.70 -3.63
CA PRO A 27 10.74 15.41 -3.69
C PRO A 27 11.68 14.44 -4.42
N ALA A 28 12.11 13.38 -3.74
CA ALA A 28 12.86 12.32 -4.40
C ALA A 28 11.88 11.25 -4.87
N PHE A 29 12.10 10.73 -6.07
CA PHE A 29 11.45 9.50 -6.49
C PHE A 29 11.88 8.37 -5.55
N ARG A 30 10.93 7.50 -5.19
CA ARG A 30 11.32 6.21 -4.63
C ARG A 30 12.05 5.42 -5.73
N ILE A 31 13.27 4.99 -5.42
CA ILE A 31 14.06 4.11 -6.29
C ILE A 31 13.42 2.72 -6.25
N ASP A 32 13.25 2.03 -7.37
CA ASP A 32 12.75 0.64 -7.35
C ASP A 32 13.75 -0.30 -6.68
N ASP A 33 13.28 -1.40 -6.10
CA ASP A 33 14.18 -2.36 -5.46
C ASP A 33 14.78 -3.37 -6.46
N GLY A 34 14.62 -3.13 -7.77
CA GLY A 34 15.06 -3.98 -8.86
C GLY A 34 13.95 -4.86 -9.44
N GLY A 35 14.20 -5.44 -10.62
CA GLY A 35 13.23 -6.27 -11.37
C GLY A 35 13.12 -7.72 -10.88
N HIS A 36 13.48 -8.02 -9.63
CA HIS A 36 13.52 -9.40 -9.13
C HIS A 36 12.13 -9.98 -8.82
N TYR A 37 11.08 -9.15 -8.80
CA TYR A 37 9.71 -9.57 -8.52
C TYR A 37 8.77 -9.24 -9.68
N HIS A 38 8.43 -10.26 -10.46
CA HIS A 38 7.43 -10.27 -11.54
C HIS A 38 6.43 -11.40 -11.28
N GLY A 39 5.85 -11.42 -10.07
CA GLY A 39 4.99 -12.50 -9.58
C GLY A 39 5.66 -13.50 -8.63
N TYR A 40 5.36 -14.79 -8.79
CA TYR A 40 5.47 -15.84 -7.76
C TYR A 40 6.87 -16.37 -7.40
N ALA A 41 7.96 -15.60 -7.53
CA ALA A 41 9.30 -16.06 -7.11
C ALA A 41 9.43 -16.33 -5.59
N GLY A 42 8.35 -16.05 -4.84
CA GLY A 42 8.15 -16.41 -3.46
C GLY A 42 8.74 -15.40 -2.46
N PRO A 43 8.28 -15.44 -1.20
CA PRO A 43 8.74 -14.59 -0.10
C PRO A 43 10.25 -14.73 0.17
N GLY A 44 10.89 -15.81 -0.29
CA GLY A 44 12.34 -16.01 -0.19
C GLY A 44 13.18 -15.03 -1.01
N VAL A 45 12.58 -14.29 -1.96
CA VAL A 45 13.22 -13.14 -2.62
C VAL A 45 13.17 -11.90 -1.73
N TRP A 46 12.10 -11.74 -0.94
CA TRP A 46 11.90 -10.61 -0.02
C TRP A 46 12.85 -10.64 1.17
N ALA A 47 13.10 -11.82 1.72
CA ALA A 47 13.97 -12.01 2.90
C ALA A 47 15.48 -12.00 2.60
N LYS A 48 15.90 -12.11 1.32
CA LYS A 48 17.31 -12.34 0.95
C LYS A 48 18.19 -11.10 1.02
N GLU A 49 17.61 -9.91 0.93
CA GLU A 49 18.34 -8.66 1.10
C GLU A 49 17.49 -7.66 1.87
N PRO A 50 17.59 -7.60 3.22
CA PRO A 50 17.04 -6.48 3.97
C PRO A 50 17.78 -5.22 3.52
N LYS A 51 17.24 -4.53 2.50
CA LYS A 51 17.70 -3.21 2.10
C LYS A 51 17.28 -2.30 3.23
N GLY A 52 18.27 -1.84 4.02
CA GLY A 52 18.01 -1.14 5.28
C GLY A 52 16.90 -0.12 5.17
N MET A 53 16.00 -0.12 6.17
CA MET A 53 14.84 0.77 6.31
C MET A 53 15.28 2.22 6.10
N ARG A 54 15.12 2.73 4.89
CA ARG A 54 15.37 4.13 4.55
C ARG A 54 14.16 4.66 3.82
N THR A 55 13.65 5.73 4.36
CA THR A 55 12.52 6.54 3.90
C THR A 55 12.98 7.40 2.73
N GLN A 56 13.36 6.75 1.65
CA GLN A 56 13.74 7.44 0.42
C GLN A 56 12.49 8.08 -0.19
N GLY A 57 12.44 9.41 -0.21
CA GLY A 57 11.43 10.15 -0.96
C GLY A 57 10.05 10.22 -0.30
N LEU A 58 9.97 10.06 1.03
CA LEU A 58 8.72 10.26 1.76
C LEU A 58 8.30 11.74 1.71
N LEU A 59 7.02 11.97 1.46
CA LEU A 59 6.37 13.27 1.42
C LEU A 59 5.36 13.37 2.54
N TYR A 60 5.25 14.56 3.15
CA TYR A 60 4.19 14.87 4.11
C TYR A 60 3.35 16.03 3.62
N GLY A 61 2.04 15.83 3.55
CA GLY A 61 1.06 16.90 3.34
C GLY A 61 0.68 17.51 4.67
N VAL A 62 0.78 18.84 4.77
CA VAL A 62 0.51 19.60 5.99
C VAL A 62 -0.55 20.65 5.75
N GLU A 63 -1.58 20.65 6.60
CA GLU A 63 -2.64 21.65 6.64
C GLU A 63 -2.74 22.21 8.06
N ASP A 64 -2.78 23.55 8.19
CA ASP A 64 -2.85 24.25 9.49
C ASP A 64 -1.82 23.77 10.53
N GLY A 65 -0.62 23.39 10.05
CA GLY A 65 0.48 22.89 10.88
C GLY A 65 0.38 21.44 11.32
N ALA A 66 -0.65 20.70 10.88
CA ALA A 66 -0.84 19.28 11.16
C ALA A 66 -0.52 18.42 9.93
N ILE A 67 0.13 17.27 10.14
CA ILE A 67 0.31 16.25 9.11
C ILE A 67 -1.06 15.62 8.83
N VAL A 68 -1.57 15.82 7.62
CA VAL A 68 -2.87 15.29 7.17
C VAL A 68 -2.73 14.16 6.16
N SER A 69 -1.57 14.03 5.52
CA SER A 69 -1.26 12.92 4.62
C SER A 69 0.24 12.62 4.56
N ALA A 70 0.58 11.41 4.14
CA ALA A 70 1.95 11.03 3.82
C ALA A 70 1.99 10.11 2.61
N GLY A 71 3.11 10.06 1.90
CA GLY A 71 3.27 9.13 0.79
C GLY A 71 4.46 9.39 -0.11
N TYR A 72 4.36 9.00 -1.38
CA TYR A 72 5.51 8.92 -2.29
C TYR A 72 5.17 9.37 -3.70
N LEU A 73 6.21 9.81 -4.42
CA LEU A 73 6.18 9.95 -5.87
C LEU A 73 6.86 8.77 -6.54
N ILE A 74 6.18 8.22 -7.54
CA ILE A 74 6.65 7.09 -8.33
C ILE A 74 6.53 7.45 -9.80
N ARG A 75 7.59 7.28 -10.58
CA ARG A 75 7.55 7.61 -12.01
C ARG A 75 6.56 6.69 -12.72
N GLN A 76 5.72 7.26 -13.59
CA GLN A 76 4.84 6.47 -14.45
C GLN A 76 5.64 5.49 -15.30
N ALA A 77 6.81 5.90 -15.79
CA ALA A 77 7.70 5.04 -16.57
C ALA A 77 8.14 3.78 -15.82
N ASP A 78 8.38 3.86 -14.51
CA ASP A 78 8.76 2.69 -13.69
C ASP A 78 7.57 1.74 -13.52
N LEU A 79 6.37 2.29 -13.29
CA LEU A 79 5.15 1.48 -13.22
C LEU A 79 4.83 0.81 -14.57
N VAL A 80 5.01 1.52 -15.69
CA VAL A 80 4.88 0.97 -17.05
C VAL A 80 5.91 -0.12 -17.30
N ALA A 81 7.13 0.00 -16.78
CA ALA A 81 8.19 -0.99 -16.90
C ALA A 81 8.02 -2.22 -15.97
N GLY A 82 6.94 -2.29 -15.17
CA GLY A 82 6.70 -3.44 -14.29
C GLY A 82 7.60 -3.46 -13.04
N LYS A 83 8.05 -2.30 -12.55
CA LYS A 83 8.94 -2.20 -11.39
C LYS A 83 8.18 -2.33 -10.08
N SER A 84 8.71 -3.15 -9.17
CA SER A 84 8.15 -3.33 -7.82
C SER A 84 8.88 -2.46 -6.79
N PHE A 85 8.13 -1.99 -5.79
CA PHE A 85 8.60 -1.13 -4.70
C PHE A 85 8.20 -1.75 -3.36
N HIS A 86 9.19 -2.17 -2.58
CA HIS A 86 9.03 -2.85 -1.31
C HIS A 86 9.35 -1.89 -0.15
N GLY A 87 8.81 -2.24 1.02
CA GLY A 87 9.19 -1.64 2.29
C GLY A 87 9.00 -0.13 2.32
N LEU A 88 7.97 0.38 1.63
CA LEU A 88 7.58 1.79 1.71
C LEU A 88 7.10 2.06 3.14
N THR A 89 8.03 2.47 3.98
CA THR A 89 7.78 2.65 5.41
C THR A 89 7.31 4.06 5.71
N LEU A 90 6.19 4.14 6.41
CA LEU A 90 5.65 5.38 6.97
C LEU A 90 6.19 5.64 8.39
N ARG A 91 7.13 4.81 8.88
CA ARG A 91 7.59 4.75 10.28
C ARG A 91 8.57 5.84 10.73
N GLU A 92 8.91 6.84 9.91
CA GLU A 92 9.73 7.95 10.44
C GLU A 92 9.03 8.67 11.60
N LEU A 93 7.69 8.63 11.57
CA LEU A 93 6.82 9.29 12.51
C LEU A 93 5.74 8.30 12.96
N ASP A 94 5.25 8.47 14.18
CA ASP A 94 4.05 7.80 14.67
C ASP A 94 2.82 8.41 13.99
N LEU A 95 2.51 7.94 12.77
CA LEU A 95 1.39 8.43 11.97
C LEU A 95 0.05 7.88 12.45
N PRO A 96 -1.06 8.63 12.27
CA PRO A 96 -2.40 8.14 12.60
C PRO A 96 -2.85 7.04 11.64
N VAL A 97 -4.02 6.47 11.93
CA VAL A 97 -4.73 5.60 10.99
C VAL A 97 -5.04 6.37 9.70
N ALA A 98 -4.79 5.74 8.56
CA ALA A 98 -5.21 6.26 7.27
C ALA A 98 -6.69 5.94 7.00
N HIS A 99 -7.44 6.91 6.51
CA HIS A 99 -8.86 6.79 6.17
C HIS A 99 -9.11 6.63 4.67
N ALA A 100 -8.20 7.14 3.85
CA ALA A 100 -8.28 7.05 2.40
C ALA A 100 -6.89 6.97 1.78
N MET A 101 -6.82 6.44 0.57
CA MET A 101 -5.63 6.46 -0.28
C MET A 101 -5.94 7.23 -1.57
N THR A 102 -5.02 8.09 -1.99
CA THR A 102 -5.05 8.74 -3.32
C THR A 102 -3.96 8.14 -4.19
N VAL A 103 -4.28 7.98 -5.47
CA VAL A 103 -3.37 7.58 -6.53
C VAL A 103 -3.59 8.49 -7.72
N ASP A 104 -2.88 9.61 -7.78
CA ASP A 104 -3.10 10.63 -8.82
C ASP A 104 -1.92 10.70 -9.79
N LEU A 105 -2.22 10.76 -11.09
CA LEU A 105 -1.24 11.14 -12.09
C LEU A 105 -1.01 12.66 -12.00
N ILE A 106 0.25 13.06 -11.86
CA ILE A 106 0.67 14.45 -11.80
C ILE A 106 1.81 14.69 -12.79
N GLU A 107 1.96 15.95 -13.21
CA GLU A 107 3.07 16.34 -14.07
C GLU A 107 4.42 16.02 -13.39
N GLY A 108 5.33 15.41 -14.14
CA GLY A 108 6.66 15.07 -13.64
C GLY A 108 7.61 16.25 -13.65
N GLU A 109 8.71 16.14 -12.90
CA GLU A 109 9.77 17.18 -12.89
C GLU A 109 10.46 17.31 -14.27
N THR A 110 10.45 16.25 -15.09
CA THR A 110 11.00 16.26 -16.45
C THR A 110 9.92 16.02 -17.50
N ALA A 111 10.12 16.59 -18.70
CA ALA A 111 9.19 16.44 -19.83
C ALA A 111 9.00 14.99 -20.31
N ASP A 112 9.86 14.07 -19.87
CA ASP A 112 9.95 12.72 -20.40
C ASP A 112 9.15 11.69 -19.58
N ALA A 113 8.67 12.04 -18.38
CA ALA A 113 7.89 11.12 -17.57
C ALA A 113 6.98 11.82 -16.55
N ASN A 114 5.66 11.61 -16.68
CA ASN A 114 4.74 11.90 -15.59
C ASN A 114 5.02 11.01 -14.37
N GLN A 115 4.40 11.34 -13.24
CA GLN A 115 4.58 10.62 -11.98
C GLN A 115 3.23 10.39 -11.29
N TYR A 116 3.15 9.32 -10.52
CA TYR A 116 2.01 9.03 -9.65
C TYR A 116 2.31 9.49 -8.23
N LEU A 117 1.39 10.25 -7.67
CA LEU A 117 1.33 10.64 -6.28
C LEU A 117 0.49 9.62 -5.51
N TRP A 118 1.16 8.80 -4.72
CA TRP A 118 0.54 7.84 -3.79
C TRP A 118 0.46 8.48 -2.42
N LEU A 119 -0.73 8.68 -1.87
CA LEU A 119 -0.93 9.32 -0.57
C LEU A 119 -1.88 8.53 0.31
N TRP A 120 -1.57 8.44 1.59
CA TRP A 120 -2.46 8.01 2.65
C TRP A 120 -2.92 9.21 3.46
N HIS A 121 -4.23 9.36 3.64
CA HIS A 121 -4.87 10.51 4.29
C HIS A 121 -5.30 10.15 5.70
N PHE A 122 -4.92 10.97 6.67
CA PHE A 122 -5.17 10.77 8.10
C PHE A 122 -6.35 11.56 8.65
N THR A 123 -6.89 12.49 7.86
CA THR A 123 -8.09 13.22 8.23
C THR A 123 -9.33 12.40 7.85
N PRO A 124 -10.22 12.07 8.80
CA PRO A 124 -11.44 11.35 8.48
C PRO A 124 -12.40 12.22 7.65
N ALA A 125 -13.17 11.57 6.78
CA ALA A 125 -14.29 12.24 6.11
C ALA A 125 -15.29 12.77 7.16
N GLN A 126 -15.88 13.94 6.92
CA GLN A 126 -16.85 14.55 7.84
C GLN A 126 -17.95 13.55 8.24
N GLY A 127 -18.14 13.35 9.53
CA GLY A 127 -19.16 12.45 10.09
C GLY A 127 -18.73 10.98 10.21
N SER A 128 -17.51 10.62 9.81
CA SER A 128 -16.97 9.27 10.04
C SER A 128 -16.52 9.12 11.50
N VAL A 129 -17.15 8.19 12.23
CA VAL A 129 -16.79 7.81 13.61
C VAL A 129 -16.54 6.31 13.64
N GLN A 130 -15.50 5.87 12.92
CA GLN A 130 -15.06 4.48 12.99
C GLN A 130 -14.20 4.27 14.25
N PRO A 131 -14.34 3.15 14.97
CA PRO A 131 -13.40 2.79 16.03
C PRO A 131 -11.98 2.74 15.47
N MET A 132 -11.05 3.51 16.04
CA MET A 132 -9.65 3.49 15.62
C MET A 132 -8.88 2.50 16.48
N LEU A 133 -8.19 1.57 15.83
CA LEU A 133 -7.25 0.68 16.51
C LEU A 133 -5.92 1.42 16.69
N THR A 134 -5.24 1.16 17.81
CA THR A 134 -3.88 1.69 18.01
C THR A 134 -2.86 0.80 17.31
N ALA A 135 -1.63 1.29 17.14
CA ALA A 135 -0.51 0.46 16.71
C ALA A 135 -0.41 -0.81 17.57
N GLY A 136 -0.21 -1.96 16.94
CA GLY A 136 -0.19 -3.29 17.58
C GLY A 136 -1.56 -3.90 17.90
N GLN A 137 -2.67 -3.17 17.74
CA GLN A 137 -4.01 -3.75 17.87
C GLN A 137 -4.51 -4.24 16.50
N LEU A 138 -4.46 -5.55 16.30
CA LEU A 138 -4.91 -6.14 15.03
C LEU A 138 -6.40 -6.56 15.09
N PRO A 139 -7.19 -6.24 14.05
CA PRO A 139 -8.57 -6.71 13.94
C PRO A 139 -8.64 -8.24 13.94
N SER A 140 -9.73 -8.81 14.44
CA SER A 140 -9.94 -10.24 14.29
C SER A 140 -10.41 -10.58 12.87
N ALA A 141 -9.91 -11.68 12.32
CA ALA A 141 -10.42 -12.22 11.06
C ALA A 141 -11.91 -12.58 11.12
N THR A 142 -12.44 -12.91 12.30
CA THR A 142 -13.88 -13.19 12.48
C THR A 142 -14.76 -11.96 12.37
N SER A 143 -14.18 -10.76 12.31
CA SER A 143 -14.91 -9.52 12.05
C SER A 143 -15.23 -9.34 10.56
N LEU A 144 -14.59 -10.10 9.68
CA LEU A 144 -14.91 -10.07 8.25
C LEU A 144 -16.33 -10.59 8.00
N PRO A 145 -17.10 -9.95 7.09
CA PRO A 145 -18.35 -10.51 6.63
C PRO A 145 -18.18 -11.93 6.09
N SER A 146 -19.19 -12.78 6.26
CA SER A 146 -19.13 -14.20 5.83
C SER A 146 -18.99 -14.40 4.32
N VAL A 147 -19.09 -13.33 3.52
CA VAL A 147 -18.82 -13.37 2.08
C VAL A 147 -17.32 -13.46 1.76
N TYR A 148 -16.44 -13.13 2.72
CA TYR A 148 -15.00 -13.23 2.53
C TYR A 148 -14.52 -14.66 2.73
N GLU A 149 -13.88 -15.21 1.70
CA GLU A 149 -13.32 -16.56 1.71
C GLU A 149 -11.82 -16.54 1.44
N VAL A 150 -11.09 -17.54 1.98
CA VAL A 150 -9.65 -17.69 1.76
C VAL A 150 -9.40 -18.17 0.33
N VAL A 151 -8.72 -17.35 -0.47
CA VAL A 151 -8.22 -17.73 -1.79
C VAL A 151 -6.77 -18.19 -1.66
N ALA A 152 -6.47 -19.29 -2.34
CA ALA A 152 -5.32 -20.14 -2.05
C ALA A 152 -3.96 -19.47 -2.27
N CYS A 153 -3.03 -19.82 -1.38
CA CYS A 153 -1.61 -19.93 -1.71
C CYS A 153 -1.35 -21.33 -2.28
N ASP A 154 -1.04 -21.44 -3.57
CA ASP A 154 -0.82 -22.75 -4.22
C ASP A 154 0.45 -23.48 -3.69
N HIS A 155 1.28 -22.80 -2.89
CA HIS A 155 2.51 -23.36 -2.31
C HIS A 155 2.27 -24.31 -1.12
N ILE A 156 1.26 -24.04 -0.29
CA ILE A 156 0.88 -24.91 0.85
C ILE A 156 -0.64 -25.13 0.80
N PRO A 157 -1.11 -26.01 -0.11
CA PRO A 157 -2.54 -26.17 -0.39
C PRO A 157 -3.37 -26.55 0.84
N GLU A 158 -2.77 -27.25 1.82
CA GLU A 158 -3.44 -27.73 3.02
C GLU A 158 -3.84 -26.59 3.97
N THR A 159 -2.96 -25.59 4.12
CA THR A 159 -3.17 -24.47 5.05
C THR A 159 -3.57 -23.18 4.34
N ARG A 160 -3.32 -23.12 3.02
CA ARG A 160 -3.42 -21.92 2.16
C ARG A 160 -2.61 -20.72 2.68
N PHE A 161 -1.71 -20.94 3.63
CA PHE A 161 -0.85 -19.91 4.19
C PHE A 161 0.32 -19.68 3.25
N CYS A 162 0.54 -18.42 2.85
CA CYS A 162 1.77 -18.04 2.16
C CYS A 162 2.83 -17.64 3.20
N PRO A 163 3.99 -18.33 3.25
CA PRO A 163 5.14 -17.85 4.02
C PRO A 163 5.43 -16.38 3.65
N GLY A 164 5.86 -15.58 4.60
CA GLY A 164 6.14 -14.17 4.34
C GLY A 164 4.94 -13.27 4.01
N MET A 165 3.69 -13.77 3.98
CA MET A 165 2.51 -12.96 3.61
C MET A 165 1.27 -13.24 4.48
N GLY A 166 1.00 -14.50 4.83
CA GLY A 166 -0.27 -14.89 5.44
C GLY A 166 -1.28 -15.46 4.45
N ARG A 167 -2.55 -15.52 4.86
CA ARG A 167 -3.70 -15.93 4.03
C ARG A 167 -4.38 -14.71 3.42
N HIS A 168 -4.96 -14.90 2.22
CA HIS A 168 -5.67 -13.84 1.51
C HIS A 168 -7.17 -14.13 1.50
N PHE A 169 -7.95 -13.25 2.11
CA PHE A 169 -9.41 -13.28 2.15
C PHE A 169 -9.98 -12.34 1.08
N ILE A 170 -10.97 -12.83 0.33
CA ILE A 170 -11.56 -12.12 -0.80
C ILE A 170 -13.08 -12.30 -0.75
N ALA A 171 -13.84 -11.23 -1.01
CA ALA A 171 -15.30 -11.29 -1.09
C ALA A 171 -15.78 -12.19 -2.25
N THR A 172 -16.81 -13.00 -1.98
CA THR A 172 -17.44 -13.92 -2.92
C THR A 172 -18.95 -13.65 -3.07
N PRO A 173 -19.53 -13.89 -4.26
CA PRO A 173 -18.87 -14.31 -5.49
C PRO A 173 -18.03 -13.17 -6.08
N VAL A 174 -16.89 -13.50 -6.70
CA VAL A 174 -16.19 -12.53 -7.56
C VAL A 174 -17.06 -12.34 -8.80
N THR A 175 -17.85 -11.27 -8.84
CA THR A 175 -18.79 -11.01 -9.94
C THR A 175 -18.12 -10.60 -11.24
N ASP A 176 -16.80 -10.30 -11.22
CA ASP A 176 -16.02 -9.97 -12.41
C ASP A 176 -14.84 -10.96 -12.66
N PRO A 177 -14.97 -11.88 -13.63
CA PRO A 177 -13.92 -12.83 -13.99
C PRO A 177 -12.69 -12.20 -14.66
N THR A 178 -12.75 -10.92 -15.06
CA THR A 178 -11.60 -10.20 -15.61
C THR A 178 -10.65 -9.70 -14.52
N PHE A 179 -11.00 -9.87 -13.24
CA PHE A 179 -10.19 -9.46 -12.09
C PHE A 179 -9.81 -7.96 -12.15
N ARG A 180 -10.69 -7.10 -12.68
CA ARG A 180 -10.54 -5.65 -12.52
C ARG A 180 -10.93 -5.26 -11.09
N ARG A 181 -10.09 -5.62 -10.11
CA ARG A 181 -10.28 -5.27 -8.68
C ARG A 181 -9.86 -3.83 -8.38
N GLN A 182 -10.12 -2.96 -9.33
CA GLN A 182 -9.77 -1.56 -9.20
C GLN A 182 -10.67 -0.94 -8.15
N PRO A 183 -10.10 -0.22 -7.16
CA PRO A 183 -10.90 0.45 -6.17
C PRO A 183 -11.86 1.43 -6.86
N THR A 184 -13.14 1.38 -6.50
CA THR A 184 -14.11 2.37 -6.93
C THR A 184 -14.12 3.52 -5.92
N ALA A 185 -14.60 4.69 -6.35
CA ALA A 185 -14.74 5.85 -5.46
C ALA A 185 -15.80 5.65 -4.34
N THR A 186 -16.53 4.53 -4.32
CA THR A 186 -17.74 4.34 -3.49
C THR A 186 -17.75 3.09 -2.62
N GLY A 187 -16.71 2.25 -2.60
CA GLY A 187 -16.80 1.02 -1.80
C GLY A 187 -15.52 0.19 -1.66
N ASP A 188 -15.61 -0.74 -0.71
CA ASP A 188 -14.62 -1.76 -0.30
C ASP A 188 -14.83 -3.11 -1.00
N ASP A 189 -15.76 -3.19 -1.96
CA ASP A 189 -16.22 -4.42 -2.64
C ASP A 189 -15.10 -5.30 -3.27
N MET A 190 -13.88 -4.78 -3.34
CA MET A 190 -12.74 -5.42 -4.00
C MET A 190 -11.47 -5.47 -3.14
N VAL A 191 -11.53 -5.07 -1.87
CA VAL A 191 -10.39 -5.12 -0.95
C VAL A 191 -10.06 -6.58 -0.60
N ILE A 192 -8.76 -6.88 -0.55
CA ILE A 192 -8.25 -8.18 -0.09
C ILE A 192 -7.75 -7.98 1.34
N TYR A 193 -8.09 -8.91 2.23
CA TYR A 193 -7.61 -8.90 3.61
C TYR A 193 -6.56 -9.98 3.82
N GLY A 194 -5.44 -9.58 4.43
CA GLY A 194 -4.40 -10.48 4.87
C GLY A 194 -4.65 -11.00 6.27
N GLU A 195 -4.41 -12.29 6.51
CA GLU A 195 -4.63 -12.92 7.81
C GLU A 195 -3.47 -13.81 8.25
N ALA A 196 -3.16 -13.76 9.54
CA ALA A 196 -2.34 -14.76 10.22
C ALA A 196 -2.78 -14.89 11.69
N ALA A 197 -2.73 -16.10 12.24
CA ALA A 197 -3.05 -16.36 13.65
C ALA A 197 -4.41 -15.78 14.14
N GLY A 198 -5.43 -15.76 13.27
CA GLY A 198 -6.77 -15.23 13.53
C GLY A 198 -6.87 -13.70 13.51
N LYS A 199 -5.84 -12.99 13.03
CA LYS A 199 -5.75 -11.53 13.00
C LYS A 199 -5.57 -11.00 11.58
N LEU A 200 -6.20 -9.87 11.28
CA LEU A 200 -5.97 -9.16 10.03
C LEU A 200 -4.65 -8.39 10.12
N ILE A 201 -3.74 -8.66 9.19
CA ILE A 201 -2.36 -8.14 9.19
C ILE A 201 -2.08 -7.17 8.05
N PHE A 202 -2.90 -7.15 7.01
CA PHE A 202 -2.85 -6.15 5.94
C PHE A 202 -4.20 -5.99 5.24
N ILE A 203 -4.32 -4.90 4.47
CA ILE A 203 -5.29 -4.76 3.38
C ILE A 203 -4.57 -4.58 2.06
N GLU A 204 -5.19 -5.01 0.96
CA GLU A 204 -4.60 -4.96 -0.37
C GLU A 204 -5.62 -4.47 -1.42
N TYR A 205 -5.14 -3.57 -2.28
CA TYR A 205 -5.84 -3.14 -3.49
C TYR A 205 -5.06 -3.55 -4.73
N VAL A 206 -5.76 -3.80 -5.84
CA VAL A 206 -5.14 -4.20 -7.11
C VAL A 206 -5.41 -3.16 -8.19
N PHE A 207 -4.36 -2.74 -8.88
CA PHE A 207 -4.39 -1.77 -9.96
C PHE A 207 -3.97 -2.43 -11.28
N SER A 208 -4.55 -1.99 -12.38
CA SER A 208 -4.14 -2.42 -13.71
C SER A 208 -2.90 -1.64 -14.14
N GLN A 209 -1.89 -2.34 -14.66
CA GLN A 209 -0.72 -1.67 -15.26
C GLN A 209 -1.13 -0.84 -16.49
N GLU A 210 -2.12 -1.28 -17.25
CA GLU A 210 -2.67 -0.55 -18.40
C GLU A 210 -3.31 0.78 -17.97
N ASP A 211 -4.04 0.78 -16.86
CA ASP A 211 -4.68 1.99 -16.34
C ASP A 211 -3.63 2.99 -15.84
N LEU A 212 -2.60 2.49 -15.16
CA LEU A 212 -1.46 3.33 -14.76
C LEU A 212 -0.71 3.87 -15.99
N ALA A 213 -0.56 3.07 -17.04
CA ALA A 213 0.07 3.50 -18.30
C ALA A 213 -0.78 4.54 -19.05
N THR A 214 -2.11 4.45 -18.98
CA THR A 214 -3.04 5.38 -19.64
C THR A 214 -3.36 6.62 -18.83
N GLY A 215 -2.88 6.70 -17.58
CA GLY A 215 -2.97 7.91 -16.77
C GLY A 215 -4.22 7.99 -15.88
N ILE A 216 -4.87 6.86 -15.60
CA ILE A 216 -6.05 6.84 -14.73
C ILE A 216 -5.65 7.21 -13.31
N SER A 217 -6.45 8.08 -12.68
CA SER A 217 -6.26 8.55 -11.31
C SER A 217 -7.43 8.12 -10.41
N TRP A 218 -7.13 7.88 -9.14
CA TRP A 218 -8.08 7.52 -8.09
C TRP A 218 -7.97 8.53 -6.94
N PRO A 219 -8.86 9.54 -6.90
CA PRO A 219 -8.64 10.70 -6.06
C PRO A 219 -8.90 10.44 -4.58
N ALA A 220 -9.71 9.43 -4.22
CA ALA A 220 -10.03 9.06 -2.84
C ALA A 220 -10.57 7.62 -2.79
N ILE A 221 -9.69 6.66 -2.56
CA ILE A 221 -10.01 5.26 -2.31
C ILE A 221 -10.26 5.11 -0.80
N PRO A 222 -11.46 4.74 -0.34
CA PRO A 222 -11.72 4.59 1.08
C PRO A 222 -10.94 3.41 1.68
N LEU A 223 -10.44 3.53 2.91
CA LEU A 223 -9.79 2.45 3.67
C LEU A 223 -10.70 1.91 4.80
N GLY A 224 -12.03 2.07 4.65
CA GLY A 224 -12.98 2.11 5.77
C GLY A 224 -14.04 1.00 5.87
N GLY A 225 -13.80 -0.20 5.35
CA GLY A 225 -14.71 -1.34 5.52
C GLY A 225 -14.63 -1.99 6.91
N LEU A 226 -13.49 -1.87 7.59
CA LEU A 226 -13.24 -2.34 8.95
C LEU A 226 -12.33 -1.35 9.69
N PRO A 227 -12.35 -1.32 11.04
CA PRO A 227 -11.30 -0.68 11.83
C PRO A 227 -9.92 -1.21 11.41
N ILE A 228 -9.06 -0.35 10.87
CA ILE A 228 -7.65 -0.68 10.60
C ILE A 228 -6.74 0.09 11.57
N PRO A 229 -5.63 -0.50 12.04
CA PRO A 229 -4.61 0.22 12.79
C PRO A 229 -3.76 1.09 11.85
N PRO A 230 -2.83 1.90 12.38
CA PRO A 230 -1.83 2.59 11.56
C PRO A 230 -1.08 1.60 10.65
N ILE A 231 -0.82 2.05 9.43
CA ILE A 231 -0.05 1.28 8.44
C ILE A 231 1.43 1.37 8.81
N ASP A 232 2.07 0.23 8.98
CA ASP A 232 3.49 0.13 9.30
C ASP A 232 4.35 0.24 8.02
N ASN A 233 3.99 -0.50 6.98
CA ASN A 233 4.72 -0.51 5.71
C ASN A 233 3.81 -0.87 4.54
N VAL A 234 4.22 -0.44 3.36
CA VAL A 234 3.49 -0.65 2.11
C VAL A 234 4.39 -1.30 1.05
N HIS A 235 3.80 -2.17 0.24
CA HIS A 235 4.45 -2.74 -0.95
C HIS A 235 3.59 -2.50 -2.18
N LEU A 236 4.21 -1.97 -3.22
CA LEU A 236 3.65 -1.86 -4.57
C LEU A 236 4.30 -2.92 -5.45
N LEU A 237 3.62 -4.06 -5.62
CA LEU A 237 4.21 -5.24 -6.26
C LEU A 237 3.58 -5.50 -7.61
N HIS A 238 4.42 -5.65 -8.63
CA HIS A 238 4.01 -6.03 -9.98
C HIS A 238 3.84 -7.55 -10.11
N PHE A 239 2.70 -7.94 -10.67
CA PHE A 239 2.37 -9.31 -11.06
C PHE A 239 2.09 -9.36 -12.56
N GLY A 240 2.94 -10.06 -13.30
CA GLY A 240 2.84 -10.23 -14.75
C GLY A 240 4.15 -10.76 -15.31
N THR A 241 4.16 -11.21 -16.56
CA THR A 241 5.44 -11.48 -17.25
C THR A 241 6.06 -10.15 -17.67
N SER A 242 7.39 -10.07 -17.71
CA SER A 242 8.16 -8.88 -18.12
C SER A 242 7.84 -8.37 -19.53
N GLU A 243 7.08 -9.14 -20.32
CA GLU A 243 6.69 -8.85 -21.71
C GLU A 243 5.21 -8.45 -21.85
N SER A 244 4.44 -8.40 -20.76
CA SER A 244 3.00 -8.17 -20.80
C SER A 244 2.61 -6.80 -20.25
N ALA A 245 2.11 -5.92 -21.12
CA ALA A 245 1.40 -4.68 -20.74
C ALA A 245 0.07 -4.93 -19.99
N ARG A 246 -0.29 -6.20 -19.74
CA ARG A 246 -1.48 -6.65 -19.00
C ARG A 246 -1.17 -7.06 -17.55
N GLY A 247 -0.01 -6.66 -17.02
CA GLY A 247 0.33 -6.91 -15.63
C GLY A 247 -0.58 -6.14 -14.67
N ARG A 248 -0.41 -6.42 -13.39
CA ARG A 248 -1.17 -5.80 -12.29
C ARG A 248 -0.23 -5.35 -11.20
N TYR A 249 -0.64 -4.33 -10.48
CA TYR A 249 0.01 -3.92 -9.24
C TYR A 249 -0.87 -4.29 -8.07
N THR A 250 -0.27 -4.77 -7.00
CA THR A 250 -0.92 -4.91 -5.70
C THR A 250 -0.32 -3.89 -4.77
N VAL A 251 -1.16 -3.22 -3.99
CA VAL A 251 -0.76 -2.29 -2.93
C VAL A 251 -1.08 -2.96 -1.61
N HIS A 252 -0.10 -3.64 -1.03
CA HIS A 252 -0.24 -4.25 0.29
C HIS A 252 0.08 -3.20 1.35
N MET A 253 -0.84 -2.97 2.29
CA MET A 253 -0.66 -2.07 3.43
C MET A 253 -0.64 -2.91 4.70
N TYR A 254 0.54 -3.22 5.20
CA TYR A 254 0.73 -4.03 6.39
C TYR A 254 0.60 -3.22 7.66
N PHE A 255 0.02 -3.84 8.69
CA PHE A 255 -0.19 -3.29 10.02
C PHE A 255 0.89 -3.72 11.03
N ILE A 256 1.80 -4.59 10.59
CA ILE A 256 2.86 -5.17 11.39
C ILE A 256 4.22 -4.95 10.72
N PRO A 257 5.32 -4.92 11.49
CA PRO A 257 6.65 -4.67 10.95
C PRO A 257 7.04 -5.66 9.87
N GLU A 258 7.61 -5.13 8.78
CA GLU A 258 8.10 -5.90 7.63
C GLU A 258 8.97 -7.10 8.04
N GLU A 259 9.94 -6.84 8.91
CA GLU A 259 10.86 -7.85 9.43
C GLU A 259 10.17 -9.00 10.18
N THR A 260 8.97 -8.77 10.71
CA THR A 260 8.22 -9.76 11.49
C THR A 260 7.63 -10.81 10.58
N TYR A 261 6.84 -10.39 9.59
CA TYR A 261 6.13 -11.33 8.74
C TYR A 261 7.02 -11.94 7.67
N LEU A 262 8.03 -11.20 7.16
CA LEU A 262 8.99 -11.75 6.20
C LEU A 262 9.82 -12.92 6.74
N ALA A 263 9.94 -13.02 8.07
CA ALA A 263 10.63 -14.12 8.73
C ALA A 263 9.76 -15.39 8.91
N TRP A 264 8.49 -15.36 8.51
CA TRP A 264 7.58 -16.50 8.68
C TRP A 264 7.76 -17.53 7.57
N ASP A 265 8.40 -18.65 7.91
CA ASP A 265 8.43 -19.86 7.07
C ASP A 265 7.12 -20.68 7.19
N ALA A 266 6.37 -20.48 8.27
CA ALA A 266 5.09 -21.11 8.55
C ALA A 266 4.20 -20.14 9.34
N GLU A 267 2.92 -20.49 9.50
CA GLU A 267 1.99 -19.66 10.25
C GLU A 267 2.46 -19.45 11.70
N PRO A 268 2.50 -18.20 12.20
CA PRO A 268 2.84 -17.93 13.59
C PRO A 268 1.74 -18.45 14.52
N SER A 269 2.13 -18.89 15.72
CA SER A 269 1.16 -19.38 16.71
C SER A 269 0.30 -18.29 17.36
N ALA A 270 0.74 -17.03 17.33
CA ALA A 270 0.05 -15.87 17.91
C ALA A 270 0.59 -14.55 17.32
N LEU A 271 -0.23 -13.49 17.43
CA LEU A 271 0.08 -12.09 17.10
C LEU A 271 -0.51 -11.14 18.15
#